data_AF-A0A239HPT2-F1
#
_entry.id   AF-A0A239HPT2-F1
#
_cell.length_a   1.000
_cell.length_b   1.000
_cell.length_c   1.000
_cell.angle_alpha   90.00
_cell.angle_beta   90.00
_cell.angle_gamma   90.00
#
_symmetry.space_group_name_H-M   'P 1'
#
loop_
_entity.id
_entity.type
_entity.pdbx_description
1 polymer ?
#
loop_
_entity_poly.entity_id
_entity_poly.type
_entity_poly.pdbx_seq_one_letter_code
_entity_poly.pdbx_strand_id
1 'polypeptide(L)'
;MQPQNARFAVRLEFRLALARDANEVWDLDNLISPTLNAMEGVFGTRARRGTPQSADDRVDRIEAAKRLPSADETVGATIDVWVIEPD
;
A
#
# COMPACT_ATOMS: atom_id res chain seq x y z
N MET A 1 13.02 -16.81 9.45
CA MET A 1 13.12 -15.40 9.87
C MET A 1 11.95 -15.09 10.79
N GLN A 2 12.15 -14.36 11.88
CA GLN A 2 11.01 -13.81 12.62
C GLN A 2 10.42 -12.66 11.77
N PRO A 3 9.10 -12.56 11.56
CA PRO A 3 8.47 -11.54 10.70
C PRO A 3 8.90 -10.11 11.02
N GLN A 4 9.24 -9.88 12.29
CA GLN A 4 9.66 -8.61 12.85
C GLN A 4 11.01 -8.06 12.34
N ASN A 5 11.81 -8.85 11.60
CA ASN A 5 13.04 -8.39 10.94
C ASN A 5 13.00 -8.47 9.40
N ALA A 6 11.86 -8.81 8.80
CA ALA A 6 11.76 -8.87 7.34
C ALA A 6 11.73 -7.45 6.72
N ARG A 7 12.37 -7.29 5.57
CA ARG A 7 12.18 -6.14 4.68
C ARG A 7 11.22 -6.54 3.56
N PHE A 8 10.37 -5.62 3.14
CA PHE A 8 9.30 -5.90 2.20
C PHE A 8 9.47 -5.11 0.91
N ALA A 9 9.05 -5.73 -0.18
CA ALA A 9 8.68 -5.04 -1.40
C ALA A 9 7.17 -5.18 -1.63
N VAL A 10 6.56 -4.11 -2.13
CA VAL A 10 5.11 -4.02 -2.34
C VAL A 10 4.83 -3.56 -3.76
N ARG A 11 3.92 -4.25 -4.44
CA ARG A 11 3.33 -3.81 -5.71
C ARG A 11 1.86 -3.48 -5.50
N LEU A 12 1.46 -2.28 -5.93
CA LEU A 12 0.12 -1.74 -5.75
C LEU A 12 -0.50 -1.41 -7.10
N GLU A 13 -1.63 -2.04 -7.42
CA GLU A 13 -2.42 -1.71 -8.60
C GLU A 13 -3.80 -1.22 -8.19
N PHE A 14 -4.03 0.09 -8.32
CA PHE A 14 -5.29 0.74 -8.01
C PHE A 14 -6.21 0.80 -9.24
N ARG A 15 -7.44 0.30 -9.08
CA ARG A 15 -8.56 0.47 -10.02
C ARG A 15 -9.52 1.47 -9.43
N LEU A 16 -9.60 2.66 -10.01
CA LEU A 16 -10.29 3.80 -9.43
C LEU A 16 -11.55 4.16 -10.21
N ALA A 17 -12.57 4.66 -9.51
CA ALA A 17 -13.72 5.24 -10.17
C ALA A 17 -13.31 6.47 -10.99
N LEU A 18 -14.11 6.78 -12.01
CA LEU A 18 -14.00 8.06 -12.72
C LEU A 18 -14.14 9.21 -11.73
N ALA A 19 -13.25 10.19 -11.84
CA ALA A 19 -13.38 11.44 -11.12
C ALA A 19 -14.74 12.08 -11.47
N ARG A 20 -15.47 12.53 -10.45
CA ARG A 20 -16.78 13.15 -10.59
C ARG A 20 -16.68 14.58 -11.11
N ASP A 21 -15.56 15.24 -10.85
CA ASP A 21 -15.25 16.58 -11.33
C ASP A 21 -13.73 16.79 -11.49
N ALA A 22 -13.34 17.95 -12.00
CA ALA A 22 -11.95 18.29 -12.28
C ALA A 22 -11.07 18.50 -11.04
N ASN A 23 -11.66 18.62 -9.86
CA ASN A 23 -10.95 18.79 -8.59
C ASN A 23 -10.74 17.46 -7.86
N GLU A 24 -11.40 16.38 -8.30
CA GLU A 24 -11.21 15.03 -7.76
C GLU A 24 -9.99 14.37 -8.43
N VAL A 25 -8.82 14.59 -7.83
CA VAL A 25 -7.55 14.02 -8.29
C VAL A 25 -7.10 12.91 -7.36
N TRP A 26 -6.86 11.72 -7.93
CA TRP A 26 -6.40 10.55 -7.18
C TRP A 26 -4.88 10.44 -7.16
N ASP A 27 -4.19 11.23 -6.36
CA ASP A 27 -2.73 11.16 -6.31
C ASP A 27 -2.25 9.81 -5.76
N LEU A 28 -1.17 9.27 -6.34
CA LEU A 28 -0.68 7.94 -5.97
C LEU A 28 -0.19 7.91 -4.52
N ASP A 29 0.46 8.95 -4.04
CA ASP A 29 0.91 9.06 -2.64
C ASP A 29 -0.26 9.01 -1.65
N ASN A 30 -1.36 9.70 -1.96
CA ASN A 30 -2.61 9.70 -1.20
C ASN A 30 -3.32 8.34 -1.21
N LEU A 31 -3.02 7.47 -2.17
CA LEU A 31 -3.53 6.09 -2.19
C LEU A 31 -2.59 5.11 -1.47
N ILE A 32 -1.27 5.28 -1.64
CA ILE A 32 -0.24 4.41 -1.09
C ILE A 32 -0.21 4.52 0.44
N SER A 33 -0.15 5.74 0.97
CA SER A 33 0.00 5.99 2.41
C SER A 33 -1.09 5.33 3.28
N PRO A 34 -2.41 5.54 3.02
CA PRO A 34 -3.44 4.86 3.80
C PRO A 34 -3.44 3.34 3.59
N THR A 35 -3.04 2.87 2.40
CA THR A 35 -2.95 1.42 2.12
C THR A 35 -1.90 0.77 3.00
N LEU A 36 -0.67 1.31 3.06
CA LEU A 36 0.40 0.77 3.91
C LEU A 36 0.06 0.87 5.41
N ASN A 37 -0.63 1.94 5.82
CA ASN A 37 -1.10 2.10 7.19
C ASN A 37 -2.12 1.03 7.60
N ALA A 38 -2.96 0.56 6.68
CA ALA A 38 -3.94 -0.50 6.93
C ALA A 38 -3.31 -1.91 7.00
N MET A 39 -2.04 -2.06 6.64
CA MET A 39 -1.35 -3.36 6.52
C MET A 39 -0.60 -3.76 7.80
N GLU A 40 -1.03 -3.30 8.98
CA GLU A 40 -0.40 -3.66 10.26
C GLU A 40 -0.38 -5.18 10.51
N GLY A 41 -1.38 -5.92 10.00
CA GLY A 41 -1.41 -7.39 10.08
C GLY A 41 -0.34 -8.08 9.22
N VAL A 42 0.25 -7.36 8.25
CA VAL A 42 1.32 -7.85 7.36
C VAL A 42 2.68 -7.39 7.86
N PHE A 43 2.85 -6.09 8.09
CA PHE A 43 4.15 -5.51 8.47
C PHE A 43 4.42 -5.59 9.98
N GLY A 44 3.40 -5.91 10.77
CA GLY A 44 3.41 -5.72 12.21
C GLY A 44 3.19 -4.25 12.58
N THR A 45 3.26 -3.98 13.88
CA THR A 45 3.14 -2.62 14.41
C THR A 45 4.49 -2.09 14.89
N ARG A 46 4.64 -0.77 14.85
CA ARG A 46 5.74 -0.04 15.48
C ARG A 46 5.21 0.86 16.60
N ALA A 47 6.04 1.03 17.63
CA ALA A 47 5.74 1.95 18.70
C ALA A 47 5.85 3.40 18.20
N ARG A 48 4.77 4.16 18.37
CA ARG A 48 4.74 5.61 18.18
C ARG A 48 4.07 6.24 19.40
N ARG A 49 4.37 7.49 19.73
CA ARG A 49 3.61 8.21 20.77
C ARG A 49 2.12 8.22 20.35
N GLY A 50 1.27 7.58 21.14
CA GLY A 50 -0.16 7.42 20.86
C GLY A 50 -0.50 6.04 20.31
N THR A 51 -1.35 5.98 19.30
CA THR A 51 -1.80 4.72 18.67
C THR A 51 -0.65 4.04 17.94
N PRO A 52 -0.46 2.71 18.11
CA PRO A 52 0.43 1.92 17.27
C PRO A 52 0.15 2.18 15.78
N GLN A 53 1.20 2.16 14.97
CA GLN A 53 1.09 2.29 13.52
C GLN A 53 1.65 1.06 12.85
N SER A 54 1.21 0.80 11.63
CA SER A 54 1.85 -0.15 10.73
C SER A 54 3.36 0.14 10.66
N ALA A 55 4.18 -0.92 10.69
CA ALA A 55 5.63 -0.82 10.53
C ALA A 55 6.01 -0.69 9.03
N ASP A 56 5.44 0.32 8.38
CA ASP A 56 5.63 0.66 6.97
C ASP A 56 7.08 1.07 6.64
N ASP A 57 7.86 1.46 7.64
CA ASP A 57 9.31 1.68 7.57
C ASP A 57 10.11 0.43 7.17
N ARG A 58 9.46 -0.74 7.15
CA ARG A 58 10.02 -2.00 6.67
C ARG A 58 9.85 -2.23 5.16
N VAL A 59 9.12 -1.35 4.47
CA VAL A 59 8.97 -1.41 3.02
C VAL A 59 10.11 -0.66 2.36
N ASP A 60 10.98 -1.37 1.66
CA ASP A 60 12.15 -0.79 0.97
C ASP A 60 11.89 -0.49 -0.51
N ARG A 61 10.93 -1.21 -1.11
CA ARG A 61 10.59 -1.05 -2.53
C ARG A 61 9.08 -0.95 -2.70
N ILE A 62 8.65 0.08 -3.39
CA ILE A 62 7.26 0.29 -3.77
C ILE A 62 7.18 0.48 -5.28
N GLU A 63 6.32 -0.30 -5.91
CA GLU A 63 5.87 -0.06 -7.28
C GLU A 63 4.36 0.17 -7.23
N ALA A 64 3.88 1.27 -7.80
CA ALA A 64 2.47 1.62 -7.74
C ALA A 64 1.97 2.13 -9.08
N ALA A 65 0.80 1.65 -9.49
CA ALA A 65 0.09 2.10 -10.66
C ALA A 65 -1.39 2.34 -10.35
N LYS A 66 -2.01 3.29 -11.06
CA LYS A 66 -3.44 3.52 -11.02
C LYS A 66 -4.01 3.50 -12.43
N ARG A 67 -5.23 3.00 -12.56
CA ARG A 67 -5.98 2.99 -13.81
C ARG A 67 -7.49 2.98 -13.55
N LEU A 68 -8.26 3.19 -14.61
CA LEU A 68 -9.69 2.90 -14.59
C LEU A 68 -9.91 1.38 -14.64
N PRO A 69 -10.99 0.87 -14.02
CA PRO A 69 -11.41 -0.51 -14.20
C PRO A 69 -11.87 -0.74 -15.65
N SER A 70 -11.64 -1.94 -16.15
CA SER A 70 -12.28 -2.45 -17.37
C SER A 70 -13.75 -2.80 -17.09
N ALA A 71 -14.54 -3.08 -18.12
CA ALA A 71 -16.00 -3.26 -18.01
C ALA A 71 -16.45 -4.26 -16.93
N ASP A 72 -15.66 -5.31 -16.67
CA ASP A 72 -15.98 -6.38 -15.72
C ASP A 72 -15.17 -6.30 -14.40
N GLU A 73 -14.44 -5.21 -14.18
CA GLU A 73 -13.59 -5.05 -12.99
C GLU A 73 -14.23 -4.14 -11.94
N THR A 74 -14.16 -4.57 -10.68
CA THR A 74 -14.58 -3.73 -9.56
C THR A 74 -13.46 -2.77 -9.15
N VAL A 75 -13.87 -1.56 -8.76
CA VAL A 75 -13.01 -0.57 -8.07
C VAL A 75 -12.35 -1.22 -6.85
N GLY A 76 -11.08 -0.93 -6.63
CA GLY A 76 -10.31 -1.47 -5.50
C GLY A 76 -8.83 -1.46 -5.77
N ALA A 77 -8.08 -2.24 -4.98
CA ALA A 77 -6.64 -2.40 -5.15
C ALA A 77 -6.28 -3.89 -5.21
N THR A 78 -5.28 -4.22 -6.02
CA THR A 78 -4.51 -5.46 -5.86
C THR A 78 -3.20 -5.11 -5.18
N ILE A 79 -2.84 -5.89 -4.16
CA ILE A 79 -1.67 -5.65 -3.32
C ILE A 79 -0.86 -6.94 -3.29
N ASP A 80 0.31 -6.92 -3.94
CA ASP A 80 1.27 -8.01 -3.87
C ASP A 80 2.37 -7.62 -2.88
N VAL A 81 2.67 -8.49 -1.92
CA VAL A 81 3.69 -8.27 -0.89
C VAL A 81 4.62 -9.46 -0.84
N TRP A 82 5.91 -9.21 -0.81
CA TRP A 82 6.91 -10.25 -0.60
C TRP A 82 8.07 -9.75 0.25
N VAL A 83 8.73 -10.69 0.92
CA VAL A 83 9.96 -10.42 1.66
C VAL A 83 11.12 -10.32 0.69
N ILE A 84 12.00 -9.35 0.88
CA ILE A 84 13.28 -9.25 0.20
C ILE A 84 14.39 -9.62 1.17
N GLU A 85 15.38 -10.38 0.68
CA GLU A 85 16.58 -10.66 1.46
C GLU A 85 17.45 -9.40 1.48
N PRO A 86 18.01 -9.00 2.63
CA PRO A 86 19.02 -7.97 2.66
C PRO A 86 20.28 -8.48 1.93
N ASP A 87 20.87 -7.64 1.08
CA ASP A 87 22.18 -7.88 0.47
C ASP A 87 23.29 -8.08 1.52
#